data_AF-X0TP16-F1
#
_entry.id   AF-X0TP16-F1
#
_cell.length_a   1.000
_cell.length_b   1.000
_cell.length_c   1.000
_cell.angle_alpha   90.00
_cell.angle_beta   90.00
_cell.angle_gamma   90.00
#
_symmetry.space_group_name_H-M   'P 1'
#
loop_
_entity.id
_entity.type
_entity.pdbx_description
1 polymer ?
#
loop_
_entity_poly.entity_id
_entity_poly.type
_entity_poly.pdbx_seq_one_letter_code
_entity_poly.pdbx_strand_id
1 'polypeptide(L)'
;MKPLLTVEEICKKLRPVFGKKIEQIYLRYRMSNSLEEQRELEQTLSALYHRYLNEGLLNEKILLEPPNESVMSGEYPLGMISYADQEVFPFTLREKDWVRHVCISGMSGSGKTNLAFQIVGNFIKQRKPFMIFDWKKSFRPLMLIDKEIQLFTVGNDKVSNLFKVNINKPPKNVPPKEWLNVLCDLITESFFASYGVHKLLSETLDRAFQDFGVYEGSENYPTWHQIKDRLEERADKTKRKGRESEWITSALRVAHVLTFGPF
;
A
#
# COMPACT_ATOMS: atom_id res chain seq x y z
N MET A 1 -15.54 11.24 -42.89
CA MET A 1 -16.62 10.37 -42.38
C MET A 1 -16.06 9.63 -41.18
N LYS A 2 -16.65 9.79 -39.98
CA LYS A 2 -16.30 8.92 -38.85
C LYS A 2 -16.59 7.47 -39.28
N PRO A 3 -15.74 6.48 -38.96
CA PRO A 3 -16.16 5.11 -39.12
C PRO A 3 -17.44 4.94 -38.27
N LEU A 4 -18.56 4.59 -38.90
CA LEU A 4 -19.72 4.12 -38.16
C LEU A 4 -19.23 2.92 -37.34
N LEU A 5 -19.44 2.98 -36.03
CA LEU A 5 -19.22 1.81 -35.17
C LEU A 5 -19.99 0.65 -35.80
N THR A 6 -19.32 -0.48 -35.95
CA THR A 6 -19.95 -1.71 -36.42
C THR A 6 -21.04 -2.14 -35.44
N VAL A 7 -22.02 -2.91 -35.91
CA VAL A 7 -23.06 -3.50 -35.05
C VAL A 7 -22.45 -4.30 -33.90
N GLU A 8 -21.32 -4.96 -34.13
CA GLU A 8 -20.58 -5.69 -33.10
C GLU A 8 -20.01 -4.75 -32.03
N GLU A 9 -19.40 -3.63 -32.42
CA GLU A 9 -18.87 -2.64 -31.47
C GLU A 9 -19.98 -1.97 -30.66
N ILE A 10 -21.12 -1.66 -31.30
CA ILE A 10 -22.30 -1.15 -30.61
C ILE A 10 -22.79 -2.15 -29.56
N CYS A 11 -22.87 -3.43 -29.91
CA CYS A 11 -23.27 -4.48 -28.98
C CYS A 11 -22.30 -4.64 -27.82
N LYS A 12 -20.98 -4.61 -28.07
CA LYS A 12 -19.95 -4.67 -27.01
C LYS A 12 -20.11 -3.53 -26.01
N LYS A 13 -20.32 -2.30 -26.50
CA LYS A 13 -20.54 -1.12 -25.67
C LYS A 13 -21.87 -1.15 -24.91
N LEU A 14 -22.95 -1.69 -25.49
CA LEU A 14 -24.26 -1.81 -24.82
C LEU A 14 -24.36 -2.95 -23.82
N ARG A 15 -23.49 -3.97 -23.94
CA ARG A 15 -23.52 -5.18 -23.12
C ARG A 15 -23.40 -4.90 -21.61
N PRO A 16 -22.53 -4.01 -21.11
CA PRO A 16 -22.48 -3.69 -19.69
C PRO A 16 -23.83 -3.21 -19.13
N VAL A 17 -24.58 -2.42 -19.88
CA VAL A 17 -25.86 -1.83 -19.41
C VAL A 17 -27.03 -2.81 -19.49
N PHE A 18 -27.12 -3.58 -20.57
CA PHE A 18 -28.30 -4.39 -20.90
C PHE A 18 -28.08 -5.92 -20.76
N GLY A 19 -26.84 -6.34 -20.54
CA GLY A 19 -26.46 -7.74 -20.37
C GLY A 19 -26.91 -8.64 -21.51
N LYS A 20 -27.49 -9.79 -21.15
CA LYS A 20 -27.92 -10.85 -22.09
C LYS A 20 -28.93 -10.40 -23.15
N LYS A 21 -29.69 -9.31 -22.93
CA LYS A 21 -30.66 -8.81 -23.91
C LYS A 21 -29.99 -8.38 -25.21
N ILE A 22 -28.82 -7.75 -25.12
CA ILE A 22 -28.05 -7.32 -26.30
C ILE A 22 -27.43 -8.52 -27.00
N GLU A 23 -26.97 -9.54 -26.25
CA GLU A 23 -26.47 -10.79 -26.84
C GLU A 23 -27.55 -11.49 -27.66
N GLN A 24 -28.80 -11.50 -27.19
CA GLN A 24 -29.94 -12.07 -27.93
C GLN A 24 -30.27 -11.29 -29.20
N ILE A 25 -30.24 -9.95 -29.14
CA ILE A 25 -30.46 -9.08 -30.31
C ILE A 25 -29.35 -9.29 -31.35
N TYR A 26 -28.10 -9.36 -30.91
CA TYR A 26 -26.95 -9.61 -31.79
C TYR A 26 -27.01 -11.00 -32.44
N LEU A 27 -27.42 -12.02 -31.69
CA LEU A 27 -27.62 -13.36 -32.22
C LEU A 27 -28.70 -13.37 -33.30
N ARG A 28 -29.84 -12.70 -33.08
CA ARG A 28 -30.90 -12.54 -34.11
C ARG A 28 -30.39 -11.82 -35.34
N TYR A 29 -29.64 -10.73 -35.16
CA TYR A 29 -29.03 -10.00 -36.27
C TYR A 29 -28.12 -10.89 -37.11
N ARG A 30 -27.27 -11.71 -36.48
CA ARG A 30 -26.35 -12.64 -37.16
C ARG A 30 -27.07 -13.80 -37.88
N MET A 31 -28.19 -14.26 -37.35
CA MET A 31 -28.96 -15.38 -37.92
C MET A 31 -30.02 -14.93 -38.93
N SER A 32 -30.28 -13.64 -39.05
CA SER A 32 -31.31 -13.12 -39.95
C SER A 32 -30.87 -13.27 -41.41
N ASN A 33 -31.77 -13.84 -42.21
CA ASN A 33 -31.61 -13.99 -43.66
C ASN A 33 -32.24 -12.82 -44.46
N SER A 34 -32.91 -11.88 -43.78
CA SER A 34 -33.57 -10.73 -44.40
C SER A 34 -32.77 -9.45 -44.17
N LEU A 35 -32.46 -8.74 -45.26
CA LEU A 35 -31.81 -7.43 -45.19
C LEU A 35 -32.67 -6.38 -44.47
N GLU A 36 -34.00 -6.54 -44.48
CA GLU A 36 -34.93 -5.64 -43.80
C GLU A 36 -34.87 -5.83 -42.29
N GLU A 37 -34.93 -7.08 -41.82
CA GLU A 37 -34.81 -7.40 -40.39
C GLU A 37 -33.42 -7.02 -39.84
N GLN A 38 -32.35 -7.25 -40.60
CA GLN A 38 -31.01 -6.80 -40.21
C GLN A 38 -30.95 -5.27 -40.02
N ARG A 39 -31.56 -4.50 -40.93
CA ARG A 39 -31.63 -3.04 -40.83
C ARG A 39 -32.45 -2.57 -39.64
N GLU A 40 -33.59 -3.19 -39.35
CA GLU A 40 -34.40 -2.84 -38.18
C GLU A 40 -33.64 -3.08 -36.86
N LEU A 41 -32.95 -4.22 -36.76
CA LEU A 41 -32.13 -4.54 -35.59
C LEU A 41 -30.94 -3.58 -35.44
N GLU A 42 -30.29 -3.21 -36.55
CA GLU A 42 -29.21 -2.22 -36.56
C GLU A 42 -29.69 -0.83 -36.12
N GLN A 43 -30.84 -0.38 -36.61
CA GLN A 43 -31.46 0.88 -36.20
C GLN A 43 -31.83 0.87 -34.71
N THR A 44 -32.38 -0.25 -34.23
CA THR A 44 -32.73 -0.43 -32.81
C THR A 44 -31.49 -0.34 -31.92
N LEU A 45 -30.41 -1.05 -32.29
CA LEU A 45 -29.14 -1.03 -31.56
C LEU A 45 -28.51 0.36 -31.57
N SER A 46 -28.56 1.05 -32.71
CA SER A 46 -28.07 2.43 -32.85
C SER A 46 -28.87 3.39 -31.95
N ALA A 47 -30.19 3.27 -31.90
CA ALA A 47 -31.04 4.08 -31.03
C ALA A 47 -30.74 3.86 -29.54
N LEU A 48 -30.53 2.60 -29.12
CA LEU A 48 -30.13 2.27 -27.75
C LEU A 48 -28.75 2.85 -27.42
N TYR A 49 -27.79 2.73 -28.34
CA TYR A 49 -26.45 3.30 -28.18
C TYR A 49 -26.50 4.81 -27.95
N HIS A 50 -27.22 5.53 -28.82
CA HIS A 50 -27.34 6.97 -28.72
C HIS A 50 -28.06 7.43 -27.46
N ARG A 51 -29.09 6.69 -27.03
CA ARG A 51 -29.87 7.04 -25.85
C ARG A 51 -29.13 6.81 -24.53
N TYR A 52 -28.35 5.73 -24.43
CA TYR A 52 -27.81 5.29 -23.13
C TYR A 52 -26.31 5.51 -22.98
N LEU A 53 -25.56 5.62 -24.07
CA LEU A 53 -24.08 5.68 -24.01
C LEU A 53 -23.51 6.97 -24.60
N ASN A 54 -24.25 7.62 -25.50
CA ASN A 54 -23.80 8.84 -26.18
C ASN A 54 -24.62 10.05 -25.72
N GLU A 55 -24.47 10.42 -24.45
CA GLU A 55 -25.07 11.63 -23.89
C GLU A 55 -24.49 12.89 -24.57
N GLY A 56 -25.14 13.28 -25.67
CA GLY A 56 -24.83 14.48 -26.44
C GLY A 56 -24.10 14.15 -27.73
N LEU A 57 -24.73 14.45 -28.87
CA LEU A 57 -24.12 14.43 -30.21
C LEU A 57 -22.81 15.25 -30.33
N LEU A 58 -22.48 16.06 -29.32
CA LEU A 58 -21.37 16.99 -29.27
C LEU A 58 -20.37 16.70 -28.12
N ASN A 59 -20.69 15.80 -27.18
CA ASN A 59 -19.81 15.47 -26.05
C ASN A 59 -19.34 14.02 -26.17
N GLU A 60 -18.12 13.83 -26.69
CA GLU A 60 -17.48 12.51 -26.71
C GLU A 60 -17.02 12.13 -25.30
N LYS A 61 -17.86 11.40 -24.55
CA LYS A 61 -17.41 10.73 -23.34
C LYS A 61 -16.56 9.51 -23.73
N ILE A 62 -15.33 9.43 -23.21
CA ILE A 62 -14.49 8.25 -23.38
C ILE A 62 -15.09 7.11 -22.54
N LEU A 63 -15.72 6.16 -23.21
CA LEU A 63 -16.29 4.97 -22.58
C LEU A 63 -15.24 3.86 -22.50
N LEU A 64 -14.81 3.55 -21.29
CA LEU A 64 -13.97 2.39 -20.99
C LEU A 64 -14.88 1.25 -20.57
N GLU A 65 -14.92 0.19 -21.39
CA GLU A 65 -15.75 -0.99 -21.10
C GLU A 65 -15.25 -1.66 -19.82
N PRO A 66 -16.14 -1.88 -18.82
CA PRO A 66 -15.74 -2.59 -17.62
C PRO A 66 -15.45 -4.06 -17.94
N PRO A 67 -14.56 -4.71 -17.18
CA PRO A 67 -14.39 -6.16 -17.25
C PRO A 67 -15.72 -6.89 -17.01
N ASN A 68 -15.82 -8.15 -17.45
CA ASN A 68 -17.03 -8.94 -17.17
C ASN A 68 -17.24 -9.14 -15.66
N GLU A 69 -18.51 -9.11 -15.23
CA GLU A 69 -18.91 -9.30 -13.83
C GLU A 69 -18.33 -10.58 -13.21
N SER A 70 -18.31 -11.68 -13.96
CA SER A 70 -17.77 -12.97 -13.49
C SER A 70 -16.29 -12.91 -13.11
N VAL A 71 -15.51 -12.00 -13.70
CA VAL A 71 -14.08 -11.84 -13.42
C VAL A 71 -13.85 -11.00 -12.16
N MET A 72 -14.83 -10.16 -11.80
CA MET A 72 -14.78 -9.22 -10.68
C MET A 72 -15.63 -9.66 -9.48
N SER A 73 -16.06 -10.92 -9.46
CA SER A 73 -16.64 -11.57 -8.28
C SER A 73 -15.54 -11.90 -7.28
N GLY A 74 -15.67 -11.41 -6.05
CA GLY A 74 -14.69 -11.49 -4.97
C GLY A 74 -15.32 -11.15 -3.62
N GLU A 75 -14.56 -11.43 -2.55
CA GLU A 75 -15.04 -11.40 -1.18
C GLU A 75 -14.96 -10.00 -0.53
N TYR A 76 -14.27 -9.06 -1.20
CA TYR A 76 -13.95 -7.74 -0.67
C TYR A 76 -14.62 -6.63 -1.49
N PRO A 77 -15.87 -6.26 -1.21
CA PRO A 77 -16.54 -5.16 -1.88
C PRO A 77 -15.88 -3.82 -1.56
N LEU A 78 -15.53 -3.04 -2.59
CA LEU A 78 -14.84 -1.76 -2.46
C LEU A 78 -15.62 -0.56 -3.04
N GLY A 79 -16.57 -0.82 -3.95
CA GLY A 79 -17.39 0.24 -4.55
C GLY A 79 -18.34 -0.28 -5.61
N MET A 80 -18.86 0.63 -6.43
CA MET A 80 -19.70 0.31 -7.59
C MET A 80 -18.98 0.69 -8.88
N ILE A 81 -19.16 -0.12 -9.92
CA ILE A 81 -18.69 0.20 -11.26
C ILE A 81 -19.70 1.11 -11.92
N SER A 82 -19.21 2.25 -12.39
CA SER A 82 -19.98 3.18 -13.20
C SER A 82 -19.59 3.04 -14.67
N TYR A 83 -20.58 2.90 -15.54
CA TYR A 83 -20.41 2.92 -16.98
C TYR A 83 -21.51 3.78 -17.60
N ALA A 84 -21.12 4.77 -18.40
CA ALA A 84 -22.03 5.80 -18.92
C ALA A 84 -22.92 6.44 -17.82
N ASP A 85 -22.29 6.79 -16.69
CA ASP A 85 -22.92 7.41 -15.53
C ASP A 85 -24.02 6.56 -14.85
N GLN A 86 -24.09 5.27 -15.19
CA GLN A 86 -24.98 4.31 -14.57
C GLN A 86 -24.18 3.34 -13.72
N GLU A 87 -24.65 3.09 -12.50
CA GLU A 87 -24.12 2.01 -11.66
C GLU A 87 -24.55 0.66 -12.27
N VAL A 88 -23.56 -0.18 -12.54
CA VAL A 88 -23.80 -1.45 -13.24
C VAL A 88 -23.77 -2.61 -12.27
N PHE A 89 -22.64 -2.80 -11.58
CA PHE A 89 -22.46 -3.88 -10.60
C PHE A 89 -21.31 -3.56 -9.62
N PRO A 90 -21.22 -4.29 -8.49
CA PRO A 90 -20.18 -4.04 -7.48
C PRO A 90 -18.77 -4.28 -7.99
N PHE A 91 -17.85 -3.40 -7.62
CA PHE A 91 -16.41 -3.64 -7.72
C PHE A 91 -15.92 -4.34 -6.45
N THR A 92 -15.36 -5.53 -6.61
CA THR A 92 -14.81 -6.31 -5.50
C THR A 92 -13.41 -6.79 -5.82
N LEU A 93 -12.59 -6.98 -4.77
CA LEU A 93 -11.31 -7.69 -4.88
C LEU A 93 -11.46 -9.12 -4.37
N ARG A 94 -10.64 -10.03 -4.93
CA ARG A 94 -10.55 -11.41 -4.48
C ARG A 94 -9.41 -11.55 -3.48
N GLU A 95 -9.48 -12.55 -2.61
CA GLU A 95 -8.41 -12.86 -1.65
C GLU A 95 -7.01 -12.88 -2.29
N LYS A 96 -6.88 -13.54 -3.45
CA LYS A 96 -5.62 -13.70 -4.19
C LYS A 96 -5.07 -12.40 -4.80
N ASP A 97 -5.85 -11.34 -4.85
CA ASP A 97 -5.42 -10.07 -5.44
C ASP A 97 -4.63 -9.23 -4.42
N TRP A 98 -4.86 -9.41 -3.11
CA TRP A 98 -4.21 -8.63 -2.05
C TRP A 98 -2.69 -8.81 -1.99
N VAL A 99 -2.19 -10.02 -2.27
CA VAL A 99 -0.75 -10.33 -2.26
C VAL A 99 0.04 -9.62 -3.36
N ARG A 100 -0.65 -9.00 -4.34
CA ARG A 100 -0.03 -8.24 -5.44
C ARG A 100 0.24 -6.79 -5.10
N HIS A 101 -0.06 -6.38 -3.85
CA HIS A 101 -0.03 -5.00 -3.37
C HIS A 101 -1.04 -4.09 -4.08
N VAL A 102 -1.47 -3.05 -3.36
CA VAL A 102 -2.42 -2.05 -3.88
C VAL A 102 -1.84 -0.67 -3.62
N CYS A 103 -1.76 0.15 -4.67
CA CYS A 103 -1.37 1.55 -4.57
C CYS A 103 -2.61 2.44 -4.73
N ILE A 104 -2.86 3.31 -3.76
CA ILE A 104 -3.97 4.27 -3.78
C ILE A 104 -3.40 5.68 -3.88
N SER A 105 -3.57 6.30 -5.05
CA SER A 105 -3.11 7.66 -5.35
C SER A 105 -4.27 8.63 -5.55
N GLY A 106 -4.05 9.91 -5.25
CA GLY A 106 -5.04 10.96 -5.43
C GLY A 106 -4.73 12.22 -4.61
N MET A 107 -5.31 13.36 -4.99
CA MET A 107 -5.11 14.64 -4.29
C MET A 107 -5.73 14.64 -2.88
N SER A 108 -5.36 15.60 -2.03
CA SER A 108 -6.05 15.78 -0.74
C SER A 108 -7.55 15.99 -0.97
N GLY A 109 -8.40 15.41 -0.10
CA GLY A 109 -9.85 15.47 -0.26
C GLY A 109 -10.45 14.46 -1.27
N SER A 110 -9.64 13.73 -2.04
CA SER A 110 -10.14 12.78 -3.05
C SER A 110 -10.73 11.47 -2.49
N GLY A 111 -10.94 11.36 -1.18
CA GLY A 111 -11.51 10.16 -0.56
C GLY A 111 -10.55 8.97 -0.33
N LYS A 112 -9.23 9.12 -0.49
CA LYS A 112 -8.26 8.02 -0.27
C LYS A 112 -8.41 7.33 1.08
N THR A 113 -8.50 8.11 2.16
CA THR A 113 -8.67 7.58 3.52
C THR A 113 -10.01 6.84 3.65
N ASN A 114 -11.07 7.34 2.99
CA ASN A 114 -12.37 6.66 2.98
C ASN A 114 -12.29 5.30 2.28
N LEU A 115 -11.61 5.22 1.13
CA LEU A 115 -11.35 3.93 0.47
C LEU A 115 -10.54 2.99 1.37
N ALA A 116 -9.49 3.50 2.04
CA ALA A 116 -8.71 2.70 2.98
C ALA A 116 -9.57 2.18 4.16
N PHE A 117 -10.52 2.97 4.67
CA PHE A 117 -11.49 2.49 5.66
C PHE A 117 -12.38 1.37 5.13
N GLN A 118 -12.83 1.43 3.87
CA GLN A 118 -13.59 0.33 3.26
C GLN A 118 -12.74 -0.95 3.20
N ILE A 119 -11.47 -0.84 2.79
CA ILE A 119 -10.55 -1.97 2.75
C ILE A 119 -10.38 -2.59 4.14
N VAL A 120 -10.00 -1.78 5.13
CA VAL A 120 -9.76 -2.26 6.50
C VAL A 120 -11.05 -2.79 7.13
N GLY A 121 -12.19 -2.15 6.86
CA GLY A 121 -13.50 -2.64 7.30
C GLY A 121 -13.82 -4.04 6.75
N ASN A 122 -13.44 -4.33 5.50
CA ASN A 122 -13.54 -5.69 4.98
C ASN A 122 -12.58 -6.66 5.67
N PHE A 123 -11.34 -6.25 5.96
CA PHE A 123 -10.39 -7.08 6.71
C PHE A 123 -10.90 -7.43 8.11
N ILE A 124 -11.48 -6.47 8.84
CA ILE A 124 -12.12 -6.71 10.12
C ILE A 124 -13.25 -7.73 9.97
N LYS A 125 -14.17 -7.53 9.02
CA LYS A 125 -15.30 -8.45 8.76
C LYS A 125 -14.84 -9.88 8.45
N GLN A 126 -13.75 -10.02 7.67
CA GLN A 126 -13.18 -11.30 7.28
C GLN A 126 -12.15 -11.85 8.29
N ARG A 127 -12.00 -11.19 9.46
CA ARG A 127 -11.02 -11.54 10.52
C ARG A 127 -9.59 -11.68 9.99
N LYS A 128 -9.19 -10.78 9.10
CA LYS A 128 -7.83 -10.71 8.56
C LYS A 128 -6.95 -9.83 9.47
N PRO A 129 -5.76 -10.30 9.87
CA PRO A 129 -4.84 -9.46 10.61
C PRO A 129 -4.31 -8.33 9.71
N PHE A 130 -4.16 -7.14 10.27
CA PHE A 130 -3.61 -5.99 9.57
C PHE A 130 -2.78 -5.11 10.50
N MET A 131 -1.91 -4.29 9.91
CA MET A 131 -1.12 -3.28 10.60
C MET A 131 -1.21 -1.97 9.83
N ILE A 132 -1.44 -0.86 10.53
CA ILE A 132 -1.58 0.48 9.94
C ILE A 132 -0.53 1.41 10.54
N PHE A 133 0.30 1.99 9.68
CA PHE A 133 1.19 3.10 10.03
C PHE A 133 0.42 4.43 9.83
N ASP A 134 -0.10 4.98 10.93
CA ASP A 134 -1.05 6.11 10.89
C ASP A 134 -0.44 7.43 11.39
N TRP A 135 0.17 8.18 10.49
CA TRP A 135 0.81 9.47 10.83
C TRP A 135 -0.20 10.57 11.16
N LYS A 136 -1.43 10.48 10.64
CA LYS A 136 -2.48 11.49 10.82
C LYS A 136 -3.49 11.13 11.91
N LYS A 137 -3.29 10.00 12.61
CA LYS A 137 -4.21 9.48 13.63
C LYS A 137 -5.63 9.26 13.10
N SER A 138 -5.76 9.12 11.77
CA SER A 138 -7.04 9.08 11.08
C SER A 138 -7.78 7.77 11.30
N PHE A 139 -7.08 6.66 11.56
CA PHE A 139 -7.66 5.32 11.65
C PHE A 139 -8.09 4.92 13.07
N ARG A 140 -7.77 5.73 14.10
CA ARG A 140 -8.17 5.47 15.49
C ARG A 140 -9.65 5.17 15.72
N PRO A 141 -10.61 5.78 14.99
CA PRO A 141 -12.02 5.44 15.13
C PRO A 141 -12.36 3.97 14.83
N LEU A 142 -11.50 3.23 14.12
CA LEU A 142 -11.68 1.79 13.92
C LEU A 142 -11.76 1.00 15.23
N MET A 143 -11.13 1.49 16.31
CA MET A 143 -11.18 0.86 17.63
C MET A 143 -12.59 0.87 18.25
N LEU A 144 -13.48 1.73 17.76
CA LEU A 144 -14.90 1.74 18.15
C LEU A 144 -15.67 0.60 17.46
N ILE A 145 -15.19 0.15 16.30
CA ILE A 145 -15.79 -0.91 15.49
C ILE A 145 -15.26 -2.28 15.94
N ASP A 146 -13.95 -2.37 16.15
CA ASP A 146 -13.29 -3.59 16.59
C ASP A 146 -12.40 -3.30 17.81
N LYS A 147 -12.80 -3.87 18.96
CA LYS A 147 -12.13 -3.69 20.25
C LYS A 147 -10.85 -4.50 20.38
N GLU A 148 -10.57 -5.44 19.46
CA GLU A 148 -9.32 -6.21 19.45
C GLU A 148 -8.16 -5.43 18.84
N ILE A 149 -8.44 -4.30 18.17
CA ILE A 149 -7.42 -3.44 17.58
C ILE A 149 -6.55 -2.82 18.68
N GLN A 150 -5.26 -3.12 18.63
CA GLN A 150 -4.26 -2.54 19.50
C GLN A 150 -3.72 -1.23 18.90
N LEU A 151 -3.77 -0.15 19.68
CA LEU A 151 -3.10 1.10 19.36
C LEU A 151 -1.73 1.11 20.02
N PHE A 152 -0.73 1.54 19.27
CA PHE A 152 0.60 1.87 19.78
C PHE A 152 0.91 3.31 19.34
N THR A 153 1.44 4.12 20.26
CA THR A 153 1.82 5.51 19.96
C THR A 153 3.28 5.74 20.27
N VAL A 154 3.91 6.63 19.49
CA VAL A 154 5.24 7.14 19.80
C VAL A 154 5.10 8.35 20.74
N GLY A 155 5.85 8.35 21.85
CA GLY A 155 6.04 9.51 22.72
C GLY A 155 4.84 10.03 23.51
N ASN A 156 3.81 9.21 23.79
CA ASN A 156 2.72 9.59 24.69
C ASN A 156 2.10 8.41 25.47
N ASP A 157 2.59 8.18 26.68
CA ASP A 157 2.18 7.13 27.62
C ASP A 157 0.73 7.30 28.10
N LYS A 158 0.19 8.53 28.06
CA LYS A 158 -1.17 8.82 28.53
C LYS A 158 -2.24 8.34 27.55
N VAL A 159 -1.89 8.12 26.28
CA VAL A 159 -2.83 7.77 25.21
C VAL A 159 -2.84 6.28 24.93
N SER A 160 -1.67 5.64 24.96
CA SER A 160 -1.50 4.26 24.52
C SER A 160 -0.15 3.73 24.98
N ASN A 161 0.03 2.41 24.95
CA ASN A 161 1.34 1.78 25.08
C ASN A 161 2.34 2.48 24.16
N LEU A 162 3.47 2.89 24.73
CA LEU A 162 4.60 3.36 23.97
C LEU A 162 5.14 2.19 23.15
N PHE A 163 5.29 2.40 21.84
CA PHE A 163 5.99 1.45 21.00
C PHE A 163 7.49 1.50 21.33
N LYS A 164 7.90 0.81 22.39
CA LYS A 164 9.30 0.69 22.81
C LYS A 164 9.90 -0.56 22.19
N VAL A 165 10.83 -0.37 21.26
CA VAL A 165 11.59 -1.46 20.65
C VAL A 165 13.08 -1.14 20.75
N ASN A 166 13.88 -2.10 21.23
CA ASN A 166 15.31 -2.04 21.06
C ASN A 166 15.66 -2.72 19.73
N ILE A 167 15.95 -1.94 18.69
CA ILE A 167 16.27 -2.46 17.35
C ILE A 167 17.59 -3.25 17.32
N ASN A 168 18.40 -3.20 18.38
CA ASN A 168 19.58 -4.05 18.52
C ASN A 168 19.21 -5.50 18.87
N LYS A 169 17.98 -5.76 19.34
CA LYS A 169 17.50 -7.12 19.58
C LYS A 169 17.11 -7.76 18.23
N PRO A 170 17.71 -8.92 17.86
CA PRO A 170 17.35 -9.63 16.64
C PRO A 170 15.93 -10.19 16.71
N PRO A 171 15.26 -10.35 15.55
CA PRO A 171 14.05 -11.15 15.46
C PRO A 171 14.30 -12.58 15.93
N LYS A 172 13.22 -13.27 16.33
CA LYS A 172 13.29 -14.66 16.80
C LYS A 172 13.97 -15.54 15.74
N ASN A 173 14.93 -16.35 16.16
CA ASN A 173 15.71 -17.27 15.33
C ASN A 173 16.67 -16.60 14.32
N VAL A 174 16.96 -15.30 14.46
CA VAL A 174 18.02 -14.64 13.67
C VAL A 174 19.30 -14.57 14.51
N PRO A 175 20.44 -15.12 14.05
CA PRO A 175 21.71 -15.00 14.75
C PRO A 175 22.11 -13.52 14.98
N PRO A 176 22.57 -13.13 16.18
CA PRO A 176 22.88 -11.73 16.47
C PRO A 176 23.92 -11.10 15.53
N LYS A 177 24.91 -11.89 15.07
CA LYS A 177 25.94 -11.42 14.14
C LYS A 177 25.38 -11.10 12.75
N GLU A 178 24.43 -11.90 12.26
CA GLU A 178 23.74 -11.64 11.01
C GLU A 178 22.82 -10.41 11.13
N TRP A 179 22.10 -10.31 12.25
CA TRP A 179 21.25 -9.16 12.54
C TRP A 179 22.04 -7.85 12.60
N LEU A 180 23.23 -7.86 13.21
CA LEU A 180 24.10 -6.69 13.26
C LEU A 180 24.43 -6.16 11.86
N ASN A 181 24.77 -7.04 10.91
CA ASN A 181 25.06 -6.62 9.53
C ASN A 181 23.82 -5.99 8.88
N VAL A 182 22.67 -6.66 8.96
CA VAL A 182 21.40 -6.14 8.42
C VAL A 182 21.04 -4.79 9.03
N LEU A 183 21.21 -4.64 10.34
CA LEU A 183 20.92 -3.40 11.04
C LEU A 183 21.85 -2.26 10.61
N CYS A 184 23.15 -2.52 10.48
CA CYS A 184 24.11 -1.54 10.01
C CYS A 184 23.83 -1.09 8.57
N ASP A 185 23.48 -2.01 7.68
CA ASP A 185 23.09 -1.70 6.30
C ASP A 185 21.82 -0.84 6.28
N LEU A 186 20.77 -1.25 7.00
CA LEU A 186 19.50 -0.51 7.11
C LEU A 186 19.70 0.91 7.61
N ILE A 187 20.50 1.09 8.67
CA ILE A 187 20.78 2.41 9.23
C ILE A 187 21.58 3.25 8.23
N THR A 188 22.57 2.67 7.57
CA THR A 188 23.38 3.37 6.58
C THR A 188 22.53 3.84 5.41
N GLU A 189 21.61 3.01 4.92
CA GLU A 189 20.67 3.38 3.86
C GLU A 189 19.67 4.44 4.33
N SER A 190 19.04 4.24 5.50
CA SER A 190 18.00 5.14 6.04
C SER A 190 18.52 6.56 6.31
N PHE A 191 19.79 6.69 6.69
CA PHE A 191 20.44 7.97 6.98
C PHE A 191 21.35 8.47 5.86
N PHE A 192 21.39 7.78 4.71
CA PHE A 192 22.31 8.08 3.60
C PHE A 192 23.78 8.22 4.06
N ALA A 193 24.20 7.38 5.00
CA ALA A 193 25.52 7.46 5.60
C ALA A 193 26.59 6.82 4.69
N SER A 194 27.84 7.26 4.84
CA SER A 194 28.96 6.69 4.07
C SER A 194 29.39 5.32 4.62
N TYR A 195 30.11 4.54 3.80
CA TYR A 195 30.68 3.25 4.21
C TYR A 195 31.65 3.36 5.41
N GLY A 196 32.29 4.52 5.60
CA GLY A 196 33.11 4.78 6.79
C GLY A 196 32.27 4.83 8.08
N VAL A 197 31.06 5.36 8.00
CA VAL A 197 30.10 5.35 9.12
C VAL A 197 29.59 3.93 9.37
N HIS A 198 29.26 3.21 8.30
CA HIS A 198 28.88 1.80 8.40
C HIS A 198 29.93 1.00 9.19
N LYS A 199 31.21 1.06 8.78
CA LYS A 199 32.31 0.40 9.48
C LYS A 199 32.37 0.76 10.97
N LEU A 200 32.30 2.06 11.30
CA LEU A 200 32.33 2.52 12.69
C LEU A 200 31.17 1.97 13.52
N LEU A 201 29.96 2.00 12.97
CA LEU A 201 28.76 1.47 13.63
C LEU A 201 28.88 -0.04 13.83
N SER A 202 29.28 -0.80 12.81
CA SER A 202 29.46 -2.26 12.91
C SER A 202 30.48 -2.63 13.96
N GLU A 203 31.67 -1.99 13.98
CA GLU A 203 32.70 -2.25 15.00
C GLU A 203 32.22 -1.90 16.41
N THR A 204 31.42 -0.84 16.54
CA THR A 204 30.94 -0.37 17.84
C THR A 204 29.84 -1.29 18.38
N LEU A 205 28.89 -1.67 17.52
CA LEU A 205 27.83 -2.63 17.85
C LEU A 205 28.41 -4.00 18.16
N ASP A 206 29.41 -4.46 17.40
CA ASP A 206 30.00 -5.79 17.58
C ASP A 206 30.66 -5.93 18.95
N ARG A 207 31.45 -4.91 19.33
CA ARG A 207 32.04 -4.83 20.67
C ARG A 207 30.96 -4.72 21.75
N ALA A 208 29.93 -3.93 21.53
CA ALA A 208 28.84 -3.81 22.50
C ALA A 208 28.08 -5.14 22.69
N PHE A 209 27.87 -5.92 21.62
CA PHE A 209 27.22 -7.22 21.69
C PHE A 209 28.10 -8.21 22.46
N GLN A 210 29.40 -8.23 22.19
CA GLN A 210 30.36 -9.05 22.92
C GLN A 210 30.40 -8.70 24.42
N ASP A 211 30.52 -7.41 24.75
CA ASP A 211 30.60 -6.95 26.15
C ASP A 211 29.31 -7.26 26.93
N PHE A 212 28.17 -7.32 26.26
CA PHE A 212 26.87 -7.64 26.88
C PHE A 212 26.57 -9.15 26.90
N GLY A 213 27.50 -9.98 26.42
CA GLY A 213 27.34 -11.43 26.40
C GLY A 213 26.34 -11.93 25.34
N VAL A 214 25.99 -11.11 24.35
CA VAL A 214 24.90 -11.40 23.38
C VAL A 214 25.23 -12.63 22.54
N TYR A 215 26.51 -12.80 22.17
CA TYR A 215 26.96 -13.96 21.39
C TYR A 215 26.98 -15.25 22.22
N GLU A 216 27.03 -15.13 23.54
CA GLU A 216 26.95 -16.20 24.51
C GLU A 216 25.50 -16.52 24.94
N GLY A 217 24.51 -15.85 24.34
CA GLY A 217 23.08 -16.09 24.58
C GLY A 217 22.42 -15.15 25.60
N SER A 218 23.09 -14.05 25.97
CA SER A 218 22.47 -13.00 26.79
C SER A 218 21.31 -12.32 26.06
N GLU A 219 20.16 -12.23 26.73
CA GLU A 219 19.01 -11.46 26.26
C GLU A 219 19.09 -9.96 26.63
N ASN A 220 20.17 -9.53 27.29
CA ASN A 220 20.40 -8.14 27.63
C ASN A 220 21.10 -7.42 26.48
N TYR A 221 20.34 -6.94 25.50
CA TYR A 221 20.89 -6.25 24.33
C TYR A 221 21.27 -4.79 24.66
N PRO A 222 22.41 -4.28 24.18
CA PRO A 222 22.76 -2.88 24.36
C PRO A 222 21.73 -1.97 23.68
N THR A 223 21.48 -0.79 24.25
CA THR A 223 20.59 0.25 23.74
C THR A 223 21.35 1.28 22.92
N TRP A 224 20.66 2.07 22.12
CA TRP A 224 21.30 3.16 21.36
C TRP A 224 21.92 4.26 22.23
N HIS A 225 21.49 4.40 23.49
CA HIS A 225 22.18 5.26 24.46
C HIS A 225 23.61 4.74 24.72
N GLN A 226 23.76 3.44 24.99
CA GLN A 226 25.07 2.83 25.22
C GLN A 226 25.94 2.81 23.94
N ILE A 227 25.33 2.67 22.77
CA ILE A 227 26.06 2.78 21.49
C ILE A 227 26.57 4.20 21.29
N LYS A 228 25.74 5.21 21.61
CA LYS A 228 26.14 6.62 21.55
C LYS A 228 27.30 6.92 22.50
N ASP A 229 27.21 6.49 23.75
CA ASP A 229 28.28 6.71 24.75
C ASP A 229 29.61 6.13 24.25
N ARG A 230 29.60 4.92 23.67
CA ARG A 230 30.80 4.29 23.07
C ARG A 230 31.36 5.05 21.88
N LEU A 231 30.51 5.65 21.05
CA LEU A 231 30.94 6.51 19.94
C LEU A 231 31.55 7.82 20.44
N GLU A 232 31.00 8.41 21.51
CA GLU A 232 31.55 9.62 22.16
C GLU A 232 32.93 9.33 22.75
N GLU A 233 33.09 8.22 23.47
CA GLU A 233 34.41 7.79 23.96
C GLU A 233 35.42 7.57 22.83
N ARG A 234 34.98 7.01 21.70
CA ARG A 234 35.85 6.82 20.52
C ARG A 234 36.23 8.16 19.90
N ALA A 235 35.32 9.13 19.89
CA ALA A 235 35.58 10.49 19.41
C ALA A 235 36.64 11.20 20.26
N ASP A 236 36.61 11.01 21.58
CA ASP A 236 37.58 11.62 22.50
C ASP A 236 38.97 11.00 22.40
N LYS A 237 39.06 9.68 22.18
CA LYS A 237 40.34 8.96 22.01
C LYS A 237 41.00 9.24 20.66
N THR A 238 40.21 9.51 19.62
CA THR A 238 40.72 9.78 18.29
C THR A 238 41.20 11.22 18.22
N LYS A 239 42.52 11.46 18.14
CA LYS A 239 43.06 12.81 17.90
C LYS A 239 42.39 13.37 16.64
N ARG A 240 41.60 14.44 16.81
CA ARG A 240 40.63 15.05 15.86
C ARG A 240 41.20 15.49 14.50
N LYS A 241 41.84 14.61 13.73
CA LYS A 241 42.42 14.91 12.42
C LYS A 241 42.15 13.77 11.45
N GLY A 242 41.66 14.12 10.26
CA GLY A 242 41.46 13.20 9.15
C GLY A 242 40.03 12.69 8.98
N ARG A 243 39.85 11.87 7.94
CA ARG A 243 38.55 11.40 7.44
C ARG A 243 37.76 10.57 8.46
N GLU A 244 38.43 9.83 9.33
CA GLU A 244 37.77 9.05 10.38
C GLU A 244 37.03 9.94 11.39
N SER A 245 37.54 11.14 11.68
CA SER A 245 36.85 12.10 12.58
C SER A 245 35.52 12.59 12.00
N GLU A 246 35.42 12.71 10.68
CA GLU A 246 34.19 13.10 9.98
C GLU A 246 33.16 11.96 10.00
N TRP A 247 33.64 10.72 9.89
CA TRP A 247 32.80 9.53 10.02
C TRP A 247 32.27 9.37 11.44
N ILE A 248 33.09 9.58 12.48
CA ILE A 248 32.66 9.53 13.88
C ILE A 248 31.59 10.59 14.14
N THR A 249 31.81 11.83 13.69
CA THR A 249 30.81 12.91 13.78
C THR A 249 29.49 12.51 13.11
N SER A 250 29.56 11.83 11.97
CA SER A 250 28.38 11.35 11.24
C SER A 250 27.67 10.20 11.95
N ALA A 251 28.41 9.25 12.52
CA ALA A 251 27.87 8.17 13.35
C ALA A 251 27.17 8.72 14.61
N LEU A 252 27.76 9.74 15.25
CA LEU A 252 27.16 10.41 16.41
C LEU A 252 25.85 11.13 16.05
N ARG A 253 25.72 11.70 14.85
CA ARG A 253 24.44 12.27 14.39
C ARG A 253 23.35 11.21 14.27
N VAL A 254 23.68 10.04 13.72
CA VAL A 254 22.75 8.90 13.64
C VAL A 254 22.32 8.47 15.05
N ALA A 255 23.28 8.22 15.94
CA ALA A 255 23.00 7.81 17.31
C ALA A 255 22.20 8.88 18.08
N HIS A 256 22.46 10.16 17.83
CA HIS A 256 21.68 11.26 18.39
C HIS A 256 20.22 11.19 17.93
N VAL A 257 19.93 11.05 16.64
CA VAL A 257 18.55 10.94 16.14
C VAL A 257 17.83 9.75 16.77
N LEU A 258 18.51 8.61 16.95
CA LEU A 258 17.94 7.41 17.56
C LEU A 258 17.75 7.50 19.09
N THR A 259 18.35 8.50 19.74
CA THR A 259 18.28 8.72 21.20
C THR A 259 17.65 10.06 21.57
N PHE A 260 17.21 10.84 20.59
CA PHE A 260 16.62 12.17 20.81
C PHE A 260 15.10 12.16 20.61
N GLY A 261 14.38 12.59 21.63
CA GLY A 261 12.92 12.71 21.62
C GLY A 261 12.25 12.10 22.85
N PRO A 262 10.94 12.30 23.02
CA PRO A 262 10.18 11.62 24.07
C PRO A 262 9.95 10.16 23.66
N PHE A 263 10.67 9.24 24.31
CA PHE A 263 10.55 7.79 24.12
C PHE A 263 9.90 7.08 25.29
#